data_AF-A0A7W1VP13-F1
#
_entry.id   AF-A0A7W1VP13-F1
#
_cell.length_a   1.000
_cell.length_b   1.000
_cell.length_c   1.000
_cell.angle_alpha   90.00
_cell.angle_beta   90.00
_cell.angle_gamma   90.00
#
_symmetry.space_group_name_H-M   'P 1'
#
loop_
_entity.id
_entity.type
_entity.pdbx_description
1 polymer ?
#
loop_
_entity_poly.entity_id
_entity_poly.type
_entity_poly.pdbx_seq_one_letter_code
_entity_poly.pdbx_strand_id
1 'polypeptide(L)'
;MTAQWKENPIDGPWVAPSVQTREFERAYFAGMMDSVVTTETDWTFAYGTRRAASDIAASIQRYLKELGYFDRWPESQSSSDGYRERLAPFTFHIVSIDPTAVMMVPHDFGDPKGNRSIVDIVGWPPKQSFSSRYMLNHIEYGPTLPYHPEVLWFSPDLRVPPTRLTSHTESEQRLSHKRINLIVRKKGESWITTREP
;
A
#
# COMPACT_ATOMS: atom_id res chain seq x y z
N MET A 1 28.14 -13.49 2.74
CA MET A 1 27.25 -14.50 3.33
C MET A 1 25.85 -14.26 2.81
N THR A 2 25.16 -15.26 2.28
CA THR A 2 23.76 -15.13 1.88
C THR A 2 22.89 -15.07 3.12
N ALA A 3 22.24 -13.92 3.35
CA ALA A 3 21.27 -13.78 4.43
C ALA A 3 20.13 -14.78 4.25
N GLN A 4 19.76 -15.47 5.34
CA GLN A 4 18.65 -16.41 5.33
C GLN A 4 17.32 -15.65 5.36
N TRP A 5 16.35 -16.15 4.61
CA TRP A 5 14.98 -15.67 4.67
C TRP A 5 14.34 -16.03 6.01
N LYS A 6 13.77 -15.03 6.67
CA LYS A 6 12.98 -15.19 7.89
C LYS A 6 11.54 -14.82 7.61
N GLU A 7 10.61 -15.65 8.07
CA GLU A 7 9.20 -15.31 8.01
C GLU A 7 8.86 -14.24 9.05
N ASN A 8 8.15 -13.21 8.62
CA ASN A 8 7.59 -12.17 9.46
C ASN A 8 6.13 -12.52 9.75
N PRO A 9 5.75 -12.76 11.02
CA PRO A 9 4.37 -13.08 11.38
C PRO A 9 3.54 -11.80 11.37
N ILE A 10 2.95 -11.50 10.22
CA ILE A 10 2.08 -10.33 10.00
C ILE A 10 0.85 -10.74 9.18
N ASP A 11 -0.22 -9.97 9.33
CA ASP A 11 -1.43 -10.13 8.51
C ASP A 11 -1.22 -9.42 7.18
N GLY A 12 -0.81 -10.19 6.16
CA GLY A 12 -0.59 -9.65 4.82
C GLY A 12 -1.89 -9.44 4.02
N PRO A 13 -1.81 -8.79 2.84
CA PRO A 13 -2.95 -8.66 1.94
C PRO A 13 -3.53 -10.03 1.50
N TRP A 14 -4.78 -10.02 1.04
CA TRP A 14 -5.44 -11.21 0.55
C TRP A 14 -4.87 -11.66 -0.81
N VAL A 15 -4.61 -12.95 -0.98
CA VAL A 15 -4.24 -13.53 -2.28
C VAL A 15 -5.30 -14.48 -2.84
N ALA A 16 -6.11 -15.09 -1.97
CA ALA A 16 -7.28 -15.86 -2.35
C ALA A 16 -8.33 -15.77 -1.23
N PRO A 17 -9.57 -16.27 -1.43
CA PRO A 17 -10.55 -16.36 -0.35
C PRO A 17 -9.96 -17.10 0.85
N SER A 18 -10.02 -16.49 2.03
CA SER A 18 -9.45 -17.02 3.28
C SER A 18 -7.93 -17.27 3.28
N VAL A 19 -7.18 -16.77 2.28
CA VAL A 19 -5.72 -16.92 2.20
C VAL A 19 -5.06 -15.56 2.09
N GLN A 20 -4.23 -15.23 3.08
CA GLN A 20 -3.38 -14.05 3.09
C GLN A 20 -1.96 -14.40 2.66
N THR A 21 -1.23 -13.38 2.21
CA THR A 21 0.20 -13.52 1.93
C THR A 21 0.98 -13.75 3.22
N ARG A 22 2.00 -14.59 3.16
CA ARG A 22 3.05 -14.68 4.17
C ARG A 22 4.20 -13.80 3.73
N GLU A 23 4.76 -13.05 4.67
CA GLU A 23 5.90 -12.18 4.42
C GLU A 23 7.20 -12.86 4.83
N PHE A 24 8.19 -12.76 3.95
CA PHE A 24 9.55 -13.21 4.22
C PHE A 24 10.48 -12.03 4.04
N GLU A 25 11.41 -11.86 4.97
CA GLU A 25 12.40 -10.80 4.96
C GLU A 25 13.80 -11.40 5.01
N ARG A 26 14.74 -10.75 4.31
CA ARG A 26 16.17 -10.97 4.53
C ARG A 26 16.90 -9.65 4.55
N ALA A 27 17.93 -9.59 5.39
CA ALA A 27 18.74 -8.40 5.59
C ALA A 27 20.20 -8.70 5.22
N TYR A 28 20.79 -7.95 4.30
CA TYR A 28 22.15 -8.15 3.80
C TYR A 28 22.83 -6.82 3.45
N PHE A 29 24.15 -6.81 3.35
CA PHE A 29 24.90 -5.67 2.81
C PHE A 29 25.06 -5.84 1.30
N ALA A 30 24.60 -4.87 0.50
CA ALA A 30 24.60 -4.99 -0.97
C ALA A 30 26.02 -4.90 -1.56
N GLY A 31 26.92 -4.17 -0.89
CA GLY A 31 28.35 -4.08 -1.16
C GLY A 31 29.20 -4.40 0.08
N MET A 32 30.47 -4.79 -0.14
CA MET A 32 31.40 -5.10 0.96
C MET A 32 31.70 -3.89 1.87
N MET A 33 31.52 -2.67 1.36
CA MET A 33 31.80 -1.42 2.07
C MET A 33 30.52 -0.68 2.49
N ASP A 34 29.36 -1.32 2.32
CA ASP A 34 28.09 -0.70 2.72
C ASP A 34 28.00 -0.68 4.24
N SER A 35 27.78 0.51 4.81
CA SER A 35 27.48 0.68 6.22
C SER A 35 25.99 0.53 6.53
N VAL A 36 25.16 0.41 5.50
CA VAL A 36 23.70 0.34 5.60
C VAL A 36 23.24 -1.06 5.18
N VAL A 37 22.47 -1.70 6.06
CA VAL A 37 21.84 -2.99 5.77
C VAL A 37 20.70 -2.77 4.78
N THR A 38 20.71 -3.53 3.69
CA THR A 38 19.60 -3.62 2.75
C THR A 38 18.64 -4.70 3.22
N THR A 39 17.35 -4.37 3.24
CA THR A 39 16.27 -5.31 3.54
C THR A 39 15.50 -5.62 2.27
N GLU A 40 15.31 -6.91 1.98
CA GLU A 40 14.42 -7.39 0.93
C GLU A 40 13.21 -8.10 1.53
N THR A 41 12.05 -7.90 0.92
CA THR A 41 10.77 -8.46 1.36
C THR A 41 10.08 -9.18 0.22
N ASP A 42 9.73 -10.45 0.45
CA ASP A 42 8.99 -11.31 -0.46
C ASP A 42 7.62 -11.67 0.12
N TRP A 43 6.61 -11.74 -0.74
CA TRP A 43 5.28 -12.26 -0.41
C TRP A 43 4.99 -13.57 -1.12
N THR A 44 4.34 -14.50 -0.42
CA THR A 44 3.82 -15.72 -1.05
C THR A 44 2.48 -15.49 -1.72
N PHE A 45 2.34 -16.03 -2.92
CA PHE A 45 1.10 -16.03 -3.69
C PHE A 45 0.30 -17.34 -3.48
N ALA A 46 -0.95 -17.39 -3.96
CA ALA A 46 -1.86 -18.53 -3.78
C ALA A 46 -1.26 -19.87 -4.24
N TYR A 47 -0.41 -19.85 -5.27
CA TYR A 47 0.25 -21.03 -5.83
C TYR A 47 1.63 -21.33 -5.18
N GLY A 48 1.95 -20.71 -4.05
CA GLY A 48 3.21 -20.91 -3.32
C GLY A 48 4.43 -20.22 -3.93
N THR A 49 4.28 -19.50 -5.03
CA THR A 49 5.35 -18.67 -5.61
C THR A 49 5.65 -17.48 -4.70
N ARG A 50 6.91 -17.08 -4.62
CA ARG A 50 7.34 -15.85 -3.94
C ARG A 50 7.63 -14.77 -4.96
N ARG A 51 7.24 -13.53 -4.66
CA ARG A 51 7.59 -12.35 -5.45
C ARG A 51 7.98 -11.23 -4.52
N ALA A 52 8.89 -10.38 -4.99
CA ALA A 52 9.31 -9.19 -4.26
C ALA A 52 8.10 -8.27 -4.06
N ALA A 53 7.87 -7.86 -2.82
CA ALA A 53 6.76 -6.96 -2.50
C ALA A 53 6.99 -5.56 -3.12
N SER A 54 8.25 -5.19 -3.33
CA SER A 54 8.64 -3.98 -4.06
C SER A 54 8.16 -3.94 -5.50
N ASP A 55 8.04 -5.09 -6.19
CA ASP A 55 7.49 -5.15 -7.55
C ASP A 55 6.00 -4.78 -7.59
N ILE A 56 5.25 -5.15 -6.55
CA ILE A 56 3.85 -4.78 -6.38
C ILE A 56 3.72 -3.28 -6.10
N ALA A 57 4.53 -2.75 -5.19
CA ALA A 57 4.57 -1.31 -4.93
C ALA A 57 4.94 -0.50 -6.19
N ALA A 58 5.92 -0.98 -6.97
CA ALA A 58 6.34 -0.36 -8.21
C ALA A 58 5.24 -0.38 -9.29
N SER A 59 4.45 -1.46 -9.38
CA SER A 59 3.32 -1.55 -10.33
C SER A 59 2.21 -0.57 -9.98
N ILE A 60 1.91 -0.42 -8.68
CA ILE A 60 0.94 0.56 -8.16
C ILE A 60 1.37 1.98 -8.52
N GLN A 61 2.62 2.34 -8.20
CA GLN A 61 3.15 3.67 -8.49
C GLN A 61 3.15 3.96 -10.00
N ARG A 62 3.55 2.98 -10.83
CA ARG A 62 3.52 3.12 -12.29
C ARG A 62 2.11 3.41 -12.78
N TYR A 63 1.12 2.68 -12.29
CA TYR A 63 -0.27 2.88 -12.68
C TYR A 63 -0.81 4.26 -12.28
N LEU A 64 -0.53 4.73 -11.06
CA LEU A 64 -0.91 6.09 -10.63
C LEU A 64 -0.21 7.18 -11.45
N LYS A 65 1.05 6.95 -11.85
CA LYS A 65 1.79 7.84 -12.75
C LYS A 65 1.14 7.89 -14.14
N GLU A 66 0.77 6.75 -14.71
CA GLU A 66 0.06 6.68 -16.00
C GLU A 66 -1.26 7.44 -15.98
N LEU A 67 -1.96 7.45 -14.83
CA LEU A 67 -3.19 8.23 -14.63
C LEU A 67 -2.94 9.72 -14.32
N GLY A 68 -1.68 10.15 -14.17
CA GLY A 68 -1.30 11.52 -13.86
C GLY A 68 -1.72 11.98 -12.45
N TYR A 69 -1.79 11.07 -11.47
CA TYR A 69 -2.17 11.43 -10.11
C TYR A 69 -1.08 12.21 -9.38
N PHE A 70 0.19 11.81 -9.52
CA PHE A 70 1.30 12.44 -8.81
C PHE A 70 1.45 13.93 -9.15
N ASP A 71 1.24 14.31 -10.41
CA ASP A 71 1.42 15.69 -10.87
C ASP A 71 0.33 16.64 -10.35
N ARG A 72 -0.81 16.12 -9.91
CA ARG A 72 -1.94 16.90 -9.38
C ARG A 72 -1.78 17.23 -7.90
N TRP A 73 -0.88 16.55 -7.21
CA TRP A 73 -0.70 16.71 -5.78
C TRP A 73 0.26 17.86 -5.48
N PRO A 74 0.06 18.56 -4.36
CA PRO A 74 0.98 19.61 -3.94
C PRO A 74 2.41 19.09 -3.80
N GLU A 75 3.38 19.94 -4.10
CA GLU A 75 4.80 19.64 -3.88
C GLU A 75 5.15 19.70 -2.40
N SER A 76 6.12 18.89 -2.01
CA SER A 76 6.80 19.01 -0.72
C SER A 76 8.20 19.60 -0.88
N GLN A 77 8.88 19.84 0.24
CA GLN A 77 10.31 20.19 0.25
C GLN A 77 11.23 18.97 0.31
N SER A 78 10.67 17.76 0.37
CA SER A 78 11.45 16.53 0.40
C SER A 78 11.72 16.05 -1.01
N SER A 79 12.89 15.42 -1.18
CA SER A 79 13.27 14.80 -2.43
C SER A 79 13.90 13.45 -2.16
N SER A 80 13.54 12.47 -2.97
CA SER A 80 14.06 11.11 -2.93
C SER A 80 14.49 10.72 -4.35
N ASP A 81 15.74 10.24 -4.50
CA ASP A 81 16.32 9.81 -5.78
C ASP A 81 16.18 10.85 -6.92
N GLY A 82 16.34 12.14 -6.59
CA GLY A 82 16.22 13.24 -7.57
C GLY A 82 14.79 13.60 -7.97
N TYR A 83 13.77 12.98 -7.37
CA TYR A 83 12.37 13.35 -7.51
C TYR A 83 11.91 14.17 -6.32
N ARG A 84 11.22 15.29 -6.57
CA ARG A 84 10.51 16.02 -5.52
C ARG A 84 9.27 15.24 -5.12
N GLU A 85 9.18 14.87 -3.86
CA GLU A 85 8.05 14.11 -3.33
C GLU A 85 6.80 14.99 -3.21
N ARG A 86 5.62 14.37 -3.33
CA ARG A 86 4.32 15.05 -3.39
C ARG A 86 3.45 14.72 -2.18
N LEU A 87 2.55 15.63 -1.81
CA LEU A 87 1.59 15.47 -0.73
C LEU A 87 0.32 14.79 -1.25
N ALA A 88 0.34 13.46 -1.35
CA ALA A 88 -0.80 12.68 -1.82
C ALA A 88 -1.97 12.80 -0.82
N PRO A 89 -3.18 13.26 -1.19
CA PRO A 89 -4.29 13.46 -0.24
C PRO A 89 -4.93 12.16 0.28
N PHE A 90 -4.22 11.03 0.15
CA PHE A 90 -4.66 9.70 0.53
C PHE A 90 -3.49 8.92 1.13
N THR A 91 -3.82 8.00 2.03
CA THR A 91 -2.97 6.86 2.37
C THR A 91 -3.42 5.65 1.56
N PHE A 92 -2.46 4.94 0.98
CA PHE A 92 -2.70 3.80 0.10
C PHE A 92 -2.55 2.51 0.89
N HIS A 93 -3.53 1.62 0.81
CA HIS A 93 -3.51 0.34 1.52
C HIS A 93 -3.71 -0.80 0.52
N ILE A 94 -2.69 -1.65 0.37
CA ILE A 94 -2.79 -2.87 -0.43
C ILE A 94 -3.57 -3.89 0.40
N VAL A 95 -4.78 -4.21 -0.06
CA VAL A 95 -5.67 -5.16 0.62
C VAL A 95 -5.76 -6.50 -0.10
N SER A 96 -5.36 -6.54 -1.38
CA SER A 96 -5.21 -7.79 -2.14
C SER A 96 -4.12 -7.67 -3.20
N ILE A 97 -3.51 -8.79 -3.61
CA ILE A 97 -2.41 -8.84 -4.60
C ILE A 97 -2.62 -9.81 -5.78
N ASP A 98 -3.77 -10.47 -5.87
CA ASP A 98 -4.11 -11.32 -7.02
C ASP A 98 -5.62 -11.37 -7.27
N PRO A 99 -6.22 -10.38 -7.96
CA PRO A 99 -5.57 -9.18 -8.49
C PRO A 99 -5.24 -8.16 -7.40
N THR A 100 -4.31 -7.26 -7.70
CA THR A 100 -3.91 -6.16 -6.83
C THR A 100 -5.07 -5.19 -6.64
N ALA A 101 -5.51 -5.01 -5.40
CA ALA A 101 -6.52 -4.03 -5.02
C ALA A 101 -5.97 -3.13 -3.93
N VAL A 102 -6.07 -1.82 -4.18
CA VAL A 102 -5.54 -0.78 -3.31
C VAL A 102 -6.69 0.11 -2.87
N MET A 103 -6.84 0.29 -1.56
CA MET A 103 -7.74 1.27 -0.97
C MET A 103 -7.01 2.61 -0.83
N MET A 104 -7.66 3.69 -1.24
CA MET A 104 -7.22 5.06 -1.03
C MET A 104 -8.08 5.65 0.08
N VAL A 105 -7.49 5.76 1.26
CA VAL A 105 -8.13 6.35 2.44
C VAL A 105 -7.76 7.82 2.46
N PRO A 106 -8.74 8.75 2.39
CA PRO A 106 -8.44 10.17 2.50
C PRO A 106 -7.60 10.46 3.75
N HIS A 107 -6.57 11.27 3.56
CA HIS A 107 -5.64 11.65 4.62
C HIS A 107 -5.43 13.15 4.57
N ASP A 108 -5.69 13.81 5.70
CA ASP A 108 -5.41 15.23 5.84
C ASP A 108 -4.04 15.43 6.46
N PHE A 109 -3.11 15.96 5.67
CA PHE A 109 -1.81 16.37 6.17
C PHE A 109 -1.90 17.72 6.91
N GLY A 110 -3.06 18.39 6.88
CA GLY A 110 -3.33 19.76 7.32
C GLY A 110 -3.08 20.78 6.20
N ASP A 111 -3.10 22.08 6.51
CA ASP A 111 -2.90 23.16 5.55
C ASP A 111 -1.57 23.04 4.76
N PRO A 112 -1.61 22.86 3.43
CA PRO A 112 -0.40 22.80 2.60
C PRO A 112 0.29 24.16 2.43
N LYS A 113 -0.27 25.27 2.97
CA LYS A 113 0.39 26.58 3.02
C LYS A 113 1.58 26.53 3.99
N GLY A 114 2.64 25.86 3.58
CA GLY A 114 3.88 25.69 4.35
C GLY A 114 4.86 24.74 3.66
N ASN A 115 6.14 24.89 4.00
CA ASN A 115 7.24 24.06 3.50
C ASN A 115 7.31 22.74 4.28
N ARG A 116 6.49 21.75 3.93
CA ARG A 116 6.48 20.46 4.65
C ARG A 116 7.48 19.46 4.07
N SER A 117 8.22 18.81 4.97
CA SER A 117 9.15 17.71 4.68
C SER A 117 8.63 16.38 5.25
N ILE A 118 9.29 15.25 4.93
CA ILE A 118 8.91 13.95 5.52
C ILE A 118 8.90 13.96 7.05
N VAL A 119 9.83 14.70 7.66
CA VAL A 119 10.00 14.80 9.12
C VAL A 119 8.85 15.57 9.77
N ASP A 120 8.28 16.55 9.06
CA ASP A 120 7.17 17.36 9.58
C ASP A 120 5.82 16.65 9.46
N ILE A 121 5.73 15.67 8.56
CA ILE A 121 4.47 15.05 8.15
C ILE A 121 4.28 13.68 8.77
N VAL A 122 5.35 12.89 8.84
CA VAL A 122 5.27 11.48 9.18
C VAL A 122 5.97 11.25 10.52
N GLY A 123 5.29 10.51 11.42
CA GLY A 123 5.94 9.87 12.56
C GLY A 123 6.84 8.71 12.12
N TRP A 124 7.07 7.74 13.00
CA TRP A 124 7.71 6.48 12.57
C TRP A 124 6.83 5.77 11.53
N PRO A 125 7.40 5.22 10.43
CA PRO A 125 6.63 4.49 9.44
C PRO A 125 5.82 3.34 10.07
N PRO A 126 4.60 3.07 9.57
CA PRO A 126 3.86 1.89 9.99
C PRO A 126 4.68 0.61 9.74
N LYS A 127 4.53 -0.37 10.63
CA LYS A 127 5.26 -1.65 10.56
C LYS A 127 5.08 -2.37 9.22
N GLN A 128 3.93 -2.22 8.58
CA GLN A 128 3.57 -2.85 7.31
C GLN A 128 3.40 -1.79 6.23
N SER A 129 4.52 -1.29 5.70
CA SER A 129 4.48 -0.22 4.72
C SER A 129 5.68 -0.20 3.77
N PHE A 130 5.48 0.40 2.58
CA PHE A 130 6.53 0.70 1.61
C PHE A 130 6.67 2.20 1.45
N SER A 131 7.90 2.70 1.45
CA SER A 131 8.17 4.07 1.03
C SER A 131 7.97 4.23 -0.48
N SER A 132 7.55 5.41 -0.89
CA SER A 132 7.39 5.78 -2.29
C SER A 132 8.22 7.00 -2.60
N ARG A 133 9.09 6.90 -3.61
CA ARG A 133 9.90 8.05 -4.06
C ARG A 133 9.09 9.21 -4.66
N TYR A 134 7.79 9.02 -4.91
CA TYR A 134 6.94 10.02 -5.54
C TYR A 134 6.09 10.80 -4.54
N MET A 135 5.91 10.31 -3.31
CA MET A 135 4.99 10.91 -2.34
C MET A 135 5.51 10.84 -0.91
N LEU A 136 5.21 11.88 -0.13
CA LEU A 136 5.49 11.99 1.30
C LEU A 136 4.49 11.19 2.15
N ASN A 137 4.32 9.92 1.82
CA ASN A 137 3.53 8.96 2.58
C ASN A 137 3.99 7.54 2.22
N HIS A 138 3.49 6.55 2.95
CA HIS A 138 3.76 5.16 2.70
C HIS A 138 2.59 4.48 1.97
N ILE A 139 2.91 3.39 1.26
CA ILE A 139 1.94 2.41 0.80
C ILE A 139 1.86 1.35 1.88
N GLU A 140 0.81 1.41 2.69
CA GLU A 140 0.53 0.42 3.72
C GLU A 140 -0.04 -0.86 3.10
N TYR A 141 -0.04 -1.95 3.86
CA TYR A 141 -0.63 -3.21 3.41
C TYR A 141 -1.14 -4.05 4.57
N GLY A 142 -2.14 -4.88 4.27
CA GLY A 142 -2.78 -5.76 5.23
C GLY A 142 -4.31 -5.72 5.11
N PRO A 143 -5.01 -6.54 5.91
CA PRO A 143 -6.46 -6.63 5.83
C PRO A 143 -7.18 -5.48 6.54
N THR A 144 -6.48 -4.71 7.37
CA THR A 144 -7.05 -3.66 8.22
C THR A 144 -6.57 -2.30 7.76
N LEU A 145 -7.47 -1.32 7.73
CA LEU A 145 -7.18 0.06 7.38
C LEU A 145 -8.04 1.01 8.23
N PRO A 146 -7.66 2.29 8.38
CA PRO A 146 -8.46 3.27 9.11
C PRO A 146 -9.87 3.44 8.52
N TYR A 147 -10.85 3.64 9.38
CA TYR A 147 -12.21 3.97 8.93
C TYR A 147 -12.25 5.35 8.29
N HIS A 148 -12.73 5.41 7.05
CA HIS A 148 -13.13 6.66 6.40
C HIS A 148 -14.41 6.41 5.58
N PRO A 149 -15.38 7.36 5.55
CA PRO A 149 -16.61 7.20 4.77
C PRO A 149 -16.38 7.29 3.26
N GLU A 150 -15.36 8.05 2.82
CA GLU A 150 -15.08 8.32 1.41
C GLU A 150 -13.90 7.53 0.83
N VAL A 151 -13.74 6.26 1.23
CA VAL A 151 -12.69 5.39 0.67
C VAL A 151 -12.91 5.17 -0.82
N LEU A 152 -11.84 5.36 -1.60
CA LEU A 152 -11.79 4.94 -3.00
C LEU A 152 -10.98 3.64 -3.09
N TRP A 153 -11.11 2.93 -4.19
CA TRP A 153 -10.26 1.80 -4.53
C TRP A 153 -9.84 1.84 -5.98
N PHE A 154 -8.71 1.21 -6.31
CA PHE A 154 -8.29 1.00 -7.68
C PHE A 154 -7.56 -0.33 -7.81
N SER A 155 -7.32 -0.74 -9.06
CA SER A 155 -6.54 -1.94 -9.35
C SER A 155 -5.68 -1.76 -10.60
N PRO A 156 -4.34 -1.86 -10.49
CA PRO A 156 -3.46 -1.82 -11.66
C PRO A 156 -3.67 -3.04 -12.57
N ASP A 157 -3.82 -4.23 -11.98
CA ASP A 157 -3.98 -5.50 -12.72
C ASP A 157 -5.29 -5.56 -13.51
N LEU A 158 -6.35 -4.95 -12.96
CA LEU A 158 -7.66 -4.88 -13.61
C LEU A 158 -7.86 -3.61 -14.43
N ARG A 159 -6.88 -2.69 -14.42
CA ARG A 159 -6.97 -1.35 -15.04
C ARG A 159 -8.21 -0.57 -14.60
N VAL A 160 -8.60 -0.73 -13.34
CA VAL A 160 -9.71 0.02 -12.73
C VAL A 160 -9.15 1.31 -12.15
N PRO A 161 -9.61 2.50 -12.56
CA PRO A 161 -9.16 3.76 -11.98
C PRO A 161 -9.77 3.94 -10.58
N PRO A 162 -9.27 4.90 -9.77
CA PRO A 162 -9.85 5.21 -8.47
C PRO A 162 -11.36 5.42 -8.53
N THR A 163 -12.09 4.54 -7.85
CA THR A 163 -13.54 4.44 -7.88
C THR A 163 -14.06 4.29 -6.45
N ARG A 164 -15.23 4.84 -6.13
CA ARG A 164 -15.85 4.66 -4.81
C ARG A 164 -16.23 3.20 -4.58
N LEU A 165 -16.15 2.74 -3.34
CA LEU A 165 -16.72 1.46 -2.94
C LEU A 165 -18.25 1.53 -3.01
N THR A 166 -18.89 0.40 -3.32
CA THR A 166 -20.36 0.32 -3.32
C THR A 166 -20.83 0.10 -1.89
N SER A 167 -21.53 1.08 -1.32
CA SER A 167 -22.13 0.94 0.01
C SER A 167 -23.27 -0.08 -0.02
N HIS A 168 -23.20 -1.09 0.85
CA HIS A 168 -24.28 -2.05 1.05
C HIS A 168 -25.09 -1.70 2.31
N THR A 169 -24.42 -1.26 3.37
CA THR A 169 -25.01 -0.69 4.60
C THR A 169 -24.10 0.43 5.12
N GLU A 170 -24.48 1.08 6.23
CA GLU A 170 -23.60 2.07 6.90
C GLU A 170 -22.30 1.46 7.45
N SER A 171 -22.28 0.14 7.70
CA SER A 171 -21.19 -0.60 8.33
C SER A 171 -20.54 -1.63 7.41
N GLU A 172 -21.02 -1.78 6.17
CA GLU A 172 -20.50 -2.71 5.17
C GLU A 172 -20.44 -2.04 3.80
N GLN A 173 -19.25 -2.04 3.21
CA GLN A 173 -19.01 -1.67 1.82
C GLN A 173 -18.48 -2.87 1.05
N ARG A 174 -18.71 -2.87 -0.26
CA ARG A 174 -18.28 -3.96 -1.14
C ARG A 174 -17.46 -3.42 -2.31
N LEU A 175 -16.37 -4.13 -2.56
CA LEU A 175 -15.63 -4.08 -3.81
C LEU A 175 -16.03 -5.32 -4.59
N SER A 176 -16.88 -5.17 -5.60
CA SER A 176 -17.30 -6.29 -6.43
C SER A 176 -16.86 -6.05 -7.87
N HIS A 177 -15.92 -6.87 -8.33
CA HIS A 177 -15.44 -6.90 -9.71
C HIS A 177 -15.34 -8.37 -10.17
N LYS A 178 -15.40 -8.62 -11.48
CA LYS A 178 -15.42 -9.98 -12.08
C LYS A 178 -14.33 -10.95 -11.59
N ARG A 179 -13.22 -10.44 -11.05
CA ARG A 179 -12.04 -11.22 -10.60
C ARG A 179 -11.72 -11.02 -9.12
N ILE A 180 -12.44 -10.16 -8.42
CA ILE A 180 -12.18 -9.86 -7.00
C ILE A 180 -13.46 -9.39 -6.34
N ASN A 181 -13.79 -10.04 -5.22
CA ASN A 181 -14.87 -9.64 -4.33
C ASN A 181 -14.31 -9.45 -2.92
N LEU A 182 -14.34 -8.22 -2.41
CA LEU A 182 -13.97 -7.90 -1.03
C LEU A 182 -15.16 -7.30 -0.30
N ILE A 183 -15.42 -7.81 0.90
CA ILE A 183 -16.27 -7.15 1.88
C ILE A 183 -15.39 -6.31 2.79
N VAL A 184 -15.80 -5.07 3.02
CA VAL A 184 -15.16 -4.12 3.93
C VAL A 184 -16.13 -3.83 5.07
N ARG A 185 -15.84 -4.27 6.30
CA ARG A 185 -16.71 -4.12 7.48
C ARG A 185 -16.11 -3.20 8.53
N LYS A 186 -16.94 -2.31 9.07
CA LYS A 186 -16.52 -1.38 10.11
C LYS A 186 -16.41 -2.14 11.44
N LYS A 187 -15.26 -2.02 12.11
CA LYS A 187 -15.04 -2.52 13.47
C LYS A 187 -14.35 -1.43 14.28
N GLY A 188 -15.13 -0.71 15.10
CA GLY A 188 -14.63 0.46 15.82
C GLY A 188 -14.18 1.56 14.84
N GLU A 189 -12.92 1.98 14.96
CA GLU A 189 -12.29 3.02 14.13
C GLU A 189 -11.54 2.46 12.91
N SER A 190 -11.73 1.18 12.60
CA SER A 190 -11.07 0.51 11.49
C SER A 190 -12.07 -0.13 10.53
N TRP A 191 -11.69 -0.20 9.27
CA TRP A 191 -12.27 -1.09 8.28
C TRP A 191 -11.45 -2.39 8.25
N ILE A 192 -12.14 -3.53 8.26
CA ILE A 192 -11.55 -4.85 8.05
C ILE A 192 -12.04 -5.39 6.72
N THR A 193 -11.10 -5.80 5.88
CA THR A 193 -11.37 -6.40 4.59
C THR A 193 -11.40 -7.93 4.71
N THR A 194 -12.32 -8.57 4.02
CA THR A 194 -12.39 -10.02 3.87
C THR A 194 -12.58 -10.34 2.40
N ARG A 195 -11.84 -11.32 1.90
CA ARG A 195 -11.94 -11.77 0.52
C ARG A 195 -12.92 -12.93 0.39
N GLU A 196 -13.91 -12.75 -0.47
CA GLU A 196 -14.91 -13.75 -0.79
C GLU A 196 -14.60 -14.45 -2.13
N PRO A 197 -15.19 -15.64 -2.37
CA PRO A 197 -15.14 -16.33 -3.66
C PRO A 197 -15.58 -15.46 -4.84
#